data_AF-A0A061QZ23-F1
#
_entry.id   AF-A0A061QZ23-F1
#
_cell.length_a   1.000
_cell.length_b   1.000
_cell.length_c   1.000
_cell.angle_alpha   90.00
_cell.angle_beta   90.00
_cell.angle_gamma   90.00
#
_symmetry.space_group_name_H-M   'P 1'
#
loop_
_entity.id
_entity.type
_entity.pdbx_description
1 polymer ?
#
loop_
_entity_poly.entity_id
_entity_poly.type
_entity_poly.pdbx_seq_one_letter_code
_entity_poly.pdbx_strand_id
1 'polypeptide(L)'
;MSGPLISRPEVRTHRLTPDDEFMVLGTDGLWDVFSSQRCIEVARMLLQESNDPQRCAEGLVSRALDMHTTDNVSVQVVCFGPEPPPVRRPSLFARSLSVESTRGSAWPLAMPEQRRCEEASRPHWVLPAPPKTPTR
;
A
#
# COMPACT_ATOMS: atom_id res chain seq x y z
N MET A 1 -32.49 0.34 -25.85
CA MET A 1 -31.74 -0.64 -25.04
C MET A 1 -30.61 0.12 -24.35
N SER A 2 -30.70 0.32 -23.04
CA SER A 2 -29.64 0.96 -22.25
C SER A 2 -28.50 -0.06 -22.09
N GLY A 3 -27.27 0.31 -22.47
CA GLY A 3 -26.13 -0.61 -22.46
C GLY A 3 -25.67 -1.00 -21.04
N PRO A 4 -24.78 -2.00 -20.91
CA PRO A 4 -24.34 -2.55 -19.62
C PRO A 4 -23.48 -1.59 -18.77
N LEU A 5 -23.17 -0.40 -19.28
CA LEU A 5 -22.38 0.59 -18.57
C LEU A 5 -23.29 1.41 -17.64
N ILE A 6 -23.08 1.24 -16.34
CA ILE A 6 -23.74 2.04 -15.30
C ILE A 6 -22.73 2.96 -14.64
N SER A 7 -23.11 4.21 -14.39
CA SER A 7 -22.29 5.19 -13.64
C SER A 7 -22.51 5.12 -12.13
N ARG A 8 -23.37 4.21 -11.66
CA ARG A 8 -23.71 4.07 -10.25
C ARG A 8 -22.66 3.23 -9.53
N PRO A 9 -21.95 3.75 -8.51
CA PRO A 9 -20.95 2.99 -7.78
C PRO A 9 -21.57 1.98 -6.83
N GLU A 10 -20.80 0.96 -6.48
CA GLU A 10 -21.04 0.17 -5.27
C GLU A 10 -20.51 0.95 -4.05
N VAL A 11 -21.35 1.09 -3.02
CA VAL A 11 -20.98 1.79 -1.78
C VAL A 11 -21.04 0.80 -0.63
N ARG A 12 -19.94 0.71 0.12
CA ARG A 12 -19.86 -0.06 1.37
C ARG A 12 -19.35 0.86 2.49
N THR A 13 -19.90 0.67 3.68
CA THR A 13 -19.47 1.39 4.88
C THR A 13 -18.87 0.40 5.86
N HIS A 14 -17.64 0.65 6.28
CA HIS A 14 -16.95 -0.10 7.32
C HIS A 14 -16.68 0.84 8.50
N ARG A 15 -17.04 0.42 9.71
CA ARG A 15 -16.73 1.17 10.92
C ARG A 15 -15.39 0.70 11.43
N LEU A 16 -14.40 1.61 11.45
CA LEU A 16 -13.07 1.31 11.97
C LEU A 16 -13.14 0.82 13.41
N THR A 17 -12.38 -0.23 13.67
CA THR A 17 -12.18 -0.90 14.94
C THR A 17 -10.70 -0.79 15.33
N PRO A 18 -10.34 -1.01 16.61
CA PRO A 18 -8.94 -1.06 17.01
C PRO A 18 -8.12 -2.17 16.32
N ASP A 19 -8.78 -3.15 15.71
CA ASP A 19 -8.11 -4.24 14.97
C ASP A 19 -7.80 -3.85 13.51
N ASP A 20 -8.33 -2.73 13.02
CA ASP A 20 -8.04 -2.20 11.68
C ASP A 20 -6.71 -1.45 11.70
N GLU A 21 -5.72 -1.98 11.00
CA GLU A 21 -4.33 -1.48 11.07
C GLU A 21 -4.03 -0.47 9.96
N PHE A 22 -4.34 -0.84 8.71
CA PHE A 22 -4.12 -0.01 7.53
C PHE A 22 -5.00 -0.48 6.36
N MET A 23 -5.09 0.35 5.32
CA MET A 23 -5.79 0.05 4.08
C MET A 23 -4.89 0.32 2.88
N VAL A 24 -4.99 -0.54 1.86
CA VAL A 24 -4.33 -0.37 0.56
C VAL A 24 -5.39 -0.19 -0.51
N LEU A 25 -5.27 0.88 -1.28
CA LEU A 25 -6.04 1.14 -2.49
C LEU A 25 -5.09 1.10 -3.68
N GLY A 26 -5.51 0.50 -4.79
CA GLY A 26 -4.69 0.42 -5.99
C GLY A 26 -5.53 0.29 -7.26
N THR A 27 -4.92 0.65 -8.39
CA THR A 27 -5.46 0.38 -9.73
C THR A 27 -5.34 -1.10 -10.09
N ASP A 28 -6.05 -1.54 -11.12
CA ASP A 28 -5.94 -2.88 -11.72
C ASP A 28 -4.48 -3.28 -12.01
N GLY A 29 -3.64 -2.35 -12.49
CA GLY A 29 -2.22 -2.61 -12.70
C GLY A 29 -1.47 -3.16 -11.47
N LEU A 30 -1.93 -2.87 -10.24
CA LEU A 30 -1.42 -3.53 -9.03
C LEU A 30 -2.01 -4.94 -8.89
N TRP A 31 -3.33 -5.06 -8.99
CA TRP A 31 -4.08 -6.28 -8.70
C TRP A 31 -3.95 -7.36 -9.77
N ASP A 32 -3.52 -7.02 -10.98
CA ASP A 32 -3.18 -7.96 -12.04
C ASP A 32 -2.00 -8.87 -11.66
N VAL A 33 -1.11 -8.37 -10.80
CA VAL A 33 0.12 -9.06 -10.37
C VAL A 33 0.15 -9.36 -8.86
N PHE A 34 -0.71 -8.74 -8.06
CA PHE A 34 -0.89 -9.00 -6.63
C PHE A 34 -2.24 -9.63 -6.31
N SER A 35 -2.23 -10.72 -5.54
CA SER A 35 -3.41 -11.11 -4.77
C SER A 35 -3.59 -10.18 -3.56
N SER A 36 -4.83 -10.02 -3.08
CA SER A 36 -5.13 -9.19 -1.91
C SER A 36 -4.31 -9.61 -0.70
N GLN A 37 -4.19 -10.92 -0.45
CA GLN A 37 -3.43 -11.46 0.67
C GLN A 37 -1.92 -11.16 0.54
N ARG A 38 -1.34 -11.35 -0.65
CA ARG A 38 0.07 -11.06 -0.91
C ARG A 38 0.37 -9.56 -0.74
N CYS A 39 -0.54 -8.71 -1.19
CA CYS A 39 -0.42 -7.26 -1.04
C CYS A 39 -0.32 -6.87 0.44
N ILE A 40 -1.22 -7.40 1.28
CA ILE A 40 -1.23 -7.13 2.73
C ILE A 40 0.03 -7.67 3.42
N GLU A 41 0.51 -8.85 3.05
CA GLU A 41 1.76 -9.41 3.60
C GLU A 41 2.97 -8.53 3.29
N VAL A 42 3.08 -8.08 2.04
CA VAL A 42 4.16 -7.19 1.62
C VAL A 42 4.05 -5.82 2.28
N ALA A 43 2.85 -5.24 2.31
CA ALA A 43 2.62 -3.95 2.96
C ALA A 43 2.97 -4.00 4.45
N ARG A 44 2.59 -5.09 5.14
CA ARG A 44 2.97 -5.32 6.54
C ARG A 44 4.48 -5.34 6.75
N MET A 45 5.22 -6.06 5.90
CA MET A 45 6.67 -6.10 6.00
C MET A 45 7.29 -4.70 5.82
N LEU A 46 6.85 -3.94 4.82
CA LEU A 46 7.35 -2.58 4.55
C LEU A 46 7.03 -1.60 5.69
N LEU A 47 5.82 -1.67 6.23
CA LEU A 47 5.38 -0.82 7.35
C LEU A 47 6.08 -1.21 8.66
N GLN A 48 6.39 -2.49 8.88
CA GLN A 48 7.17 -2.91 10.04
C GLN A 48 8.62 -2.43 9.99
N GLU A 49 9.19 -2.28 8.79
CA GLU A 49 10.55 -1.79 8.60
C GLU A 49 10.67 -0.27 8.77
N SER A 50 9.73 0.49 8.19
CA SER A 50 9.87 1.95 8.07
C SER A 50 8.79 2.76 8.78
N ASN A 51 7.64 2.15 9.09
CA ASN A 51 6.41 2.80 9.53
C ASN A 51 6.01 4.02 8.67
N ASP A 52 6.37 4.01 7.38
CA ASP A 52 6.12 5.11 6.45
C ASP A 52 5.16 4.63 5.33
N PRO A 53 3.90 5.13 5.29
CA PRO A 53 2.94 4.73 4.28
C PRO A 53 3.35 5.12 2.86
N GLN A 54 4.12 6.20 2.67
CA GLN A 54 4.60 6.62 1.36
C GLN A 54 5.63 5.63 0.82
N ARG A 55 6.61 5.26 1.65
CA ARG A 55 7.59 4.21 1.30
C ARG A 55 6.92 2.85 1.08
N CYS A 56 5.88 2.55 1.85
CA CYS A 56 5.09 1.35 1.63
C CYS A 56 4.41 1.36 0.24
N ALA A 57 3.79 2.48 -0.15
CA ALA A 57 3.16 2.62 -1.46
C ALA A 57 4.18 2.48 -2.60
N GLU A 58 5.33 3.18 -2.50
CA GLU A 58 6.43 3.08 -3.47
C GLU A 58 6.98 1.65 -3.58
N GLY A 59 7.14 0.95 -2.46
CA GLY A 59 7.58 -0.44 -2.43
C GLY A 59 6.56 -1.43 -3.00
N LEU A 60 5.26 -1.12 -2.99
CA LEU A 60 4.23 -1.90 -3.67
C LEU A 60 4.25 -1.64 -5.18
N VAL A 61 4.36 -0.37 -5.60
CA VAL A 61 4.48 0.01 -7.01
C VAL A 61 5.73 -0.63 -7.64
N SER A 62 6.89 -0.49 -6.99
CA SER A 62 8.15 -1.06 -7.47
C SER A 62 8.03 -2.57 -7.70
N ARG A 63 7.44 -3.29 -6.74
CA ARG A 63 7.21 -4.74 -6.89
C ARG A 63 6.22 -5.09 -7.99
N ALA A 64 5.20 -4.27 -8.25
CA ALA A 64 4.28 -4.52 -9.35
C ALA A 64 5.00 -4.39 -10.71
N LEU A 65 5.88 -3.40 -10.84
CA LEU A 65 6.73 -3.20 -12.00
C LEU A 65 7.74 -4.35 -12.18
N ASP A 66 8.37 -4.80 -11.10
CA ASP A 66 9.28 -5.97 -11.13
C ASP A 66 8.56 -7.27 -11.53
N MET A 67 7.25 -7.36 -11.27
CA MET A 67 6.40 -8.47 -11.72
C MET A 67 5.86 -8.28 -13.15
N HIS A 68 6.35 -7.27 -13.87
CA HIS A 68 6.04 -7.01 -15.28
C HIS A 68 4.56 -6.69 -15.52
N THR A 69 3.93 -5.94 -14.61
CA THR A 69 2.63 -5.32 -14.92
C THR A 69 2.75 -4.42 -16.14
N THR A 70 1.74 -4.48 -17.01
CA THR A 70 1.69 -3.74 -18.27
C THR A 70 0.78 -2.51 -18.21
N ASP A 71 0.12 -2.29 -17.08
CA ASP A 71 -0.81 -1.17 -16.88
C ASP A 71 -0.20 -0.05 -16.01
N ASN A 72 -0.89 1.08 -15.93
CA ASN A 72 -0.57 2.16 -15.01
C ASN A 72 -0.84 1.72 -13.56
N VAL A 73 0.18 1.86 -12.73
CA VAL A 73 0.11 1.48 -11.31
C VAL A 73 0.01 2.74 -10.47
N SER A 74 -1.06 2.87 -9.70
CA SER A 74 -1.18 3.87 -8.63
C SER A 74 -1.60 3.16 -7.35
N VAL A 75 -0.94 3.48 -6.23
CA VAL A 75 -1.19 2.86 -4.92
C VAL A 75 -1.30 3.94 -3.85
N GLN A 76 -2.28 3.80 -2.96
CA GLN A 76 -2.41 4.61 -1.76
C GLN A 76 -2.49 3.71 -0.53
N VAL A 77 -1.65 4.01 0.45
CA VAL A 77 -1.61 3.31 1.75
C VAL A 77 -2.06 4.28 2.83
N VAL A 78 -3.02 3.86 3.66
CA VAL A 78 -3.57 4.65 4.76
C VAL A 78 -3.38 3.87 6.05
N CYS A 79 -2.56 4.37 6.97
CA CYS A 79 -2.41 3.82 8.32
C CYS A 79 -3.45 4.46 9.25
N PHE A 80 -4.15 3.64 10.03
CA PHE A 80 -5.18 4.12 10.96
C PHE A 80 -4.64 4.46 12.35
N GLY A 81 -3.43 3.97 12.67
CA GLY A 81 -2.72 4.26 13.91
C GLY A 81 -1.30 4.79 13.66
N PRO A 82 -0.66 5.37 14.69
CA PRO A 82 0.72 5.84 14.61
C PRO A 82 1.76 4.72 14.70
N GLU A 83 1.36 3.57 15.24
CA GLU A 83 2.24 2.41 15.43
C GLU A 83 2.25 1.51 14.19
N PRO A 84 3.39 0.87 13.86
CA PRO A 84 3.45 -0.10 12.78
C PRO A 84 2.58 -1.33 13.08
N PRO A 85 2.09 -2.05 12.05
CA PRO A 85 1.24 -3.20 12.26
C PRO A 85 1.98 -4.30 13.04
N PRO A 86 1.37 -4.90 14.07
CA PRO A 86 2.03 -5.88 14.92
C PRO A 86 2.46 -7.11 14.12
N VAL A 87 3.59 -7.71 14.52
CA VAL A 87 4.08 -8.96 13.92
C VAL A 87 3.08 -10.08 14.21
N ARG A 88 2.30 -10.47 13.20
CA ARG A 88 1.43 -11.63 13.28
C ARG A 88 2.23 -12.86 12.90
N ARG A 89 2.34 -13.82 13.81
CA ARG A 89 2.80 -15.17 13.45
C ARG A 89 1.77 -15.77 12.49
N PRO A 90 2.18 -16.50 11.44
CA PRO A 90 1.22 -17.17 10.56
C PRO A 90 0.34 -18.07 11.41
N SER A 91 -0.95 -17.74 11.55
CA SER A 91 -1.88 -18.67 12.17
C SER A 91 -1.99 -19.86 11.24
N LEU A 92 -1.72 -21.08 11.72
CA LEU A 92 -1.86 -22.31 10.95
C LEU A 92 -3.33 -22.59 10.51
N PHE A 93 -4.28 -21.68 10.79
CA PHE A 93 -5.72 -21.89 10.69
C PHE A 93 -6.46 -21.02 9.67
N ALA A 94 -5.80 -20.09 8.95
CA ALA A 94 -6.47 -19.24 7.96
C ALA A 94 -6.50 -19.84 6.53
N ARG A 95 -6.73 -21.16 6.39
CA ARG A 95 -6.86 -21.85 5.08
C ARG A 95 -8.32 -22.09 4.65
N SER A 96 -9.21 -21.16 4.94
CA SER A 96 -10.55 -21.11 4.36
C SER A 96 -11.03 -19.67 4.50
N LEU A 97 -11.18 -18.83 3.48
CA LEU A 97 -11.68 -19.04 2.12
C LEU A 97 -10.93 -18.08 1.18
N SER A 98 -10.30 -18.61 0.15
CA SER A 98 -10.12 -17.94 -1.15
C SER A 98 -9.68 -19.04 -2.11
N VAL A 99 -10.60 -19.48 -2.97
CA VAL A 99 -10.24 -20.25 -4.15
C VAL A 99 -9.66 -19.24 -5.13
N GLU A 100 -8.34 -19.16 -5.24
CA GLU A 100 -7.72 -18.45 -6.35
C GLU A 100 -6.37 -19.12 -6.66
N SER A 101 -6.21 -19.38 -7.95
CA SER A 101 -5.23 -20.31 -8.53
C SER A 101 -3.77 -19.94 -8.20
N THR A 102 -3.10 -20.84 -7.50
CA THR A 102 -1.64 -20.86 -7.32
C THR A 102 -0.89 -20.81 -8.65
N ARG A 103 -0.12 -19.74 -8.87
CA ARG A 103 1.19 -19.80 -9.53
C ARG A 103 2.18 -19.05 -8.67
N GLY A 104 2.81 -19.81 -7.76
CA GLY A 104 3.79 -19.29 -6.83
C GLY A 104 5.15 -19.07 -7.48
N SER A 105 5.83 -18.01 -7.05
CA SER A 105 7.27 -18.01 -6.85
C SER A 105 7.53 -17.43 -5.45
N ALA A 106 8.25 -18.18 -4.63
CA ALA A 106 8.70 -17.73 -3.32
C ALA A 106 9.74 -16.63 -3.53
N TRP A 107 9.49 -15.42 -3.00
CA TRP A 107 10.46 -14.33 -3.08
C TRP A 107 11.47 -14.45 -1.92
N PRO A 108 12.79 -14.33 -2.16
CA PRO A 108 13.76 -14.35 -1.09
C PRO A 108 13.54 -13.16 -0.13
N LEU A 109 13.57 -13.43 1.18
CA LEU A 109 13.49 -12.45 2.27
C LEU A 109 14.72 -11.53 2.37
N ALA A 110 15.56 -11.46 1.34
CA ALA A 110 16.75 -10.62 1.32
C ALA A 110 16.59 -9.58 0.21
N MET A 111 16.30 -8.34 0.60
CA MET A 111 16.46 -7.20 -0.29
C MET A 111 17.97 -6.88 -0.38
N PRO A 112 18.56 -6.78 -1.58
CA PRO A 112 19.84 -6.13 -1.72
C PRO A 112 19.67 -4.65 -1.38
N GLU A 113 20.44 -4.20 -0.40
CA GLU A 113 20.59 -2.81 0.02
C GLU A 113 21.05 -1.95 -1.16
N GLN A 114 20.13 -1.24 -1.81
CA GLN A 114 20.41 -0.30 -2.91
C GLN A 114 19.28 0.71 -2.99
N ARG A 115 19.46 2.02 -2.82
CA ARG A 115 20.61 2.85 -2.45
C ARG A 115 20.04 4.03 -1.65
N ARG A 116 20.86 4.59 -0.76
CA ARG A 116 20.58 5.84 -0.07
C ARG A 116 20.23 6.95 -1.08
N CYS A 117 18.95 7.30 -1.21
CA CYS A 117 18.55 8.59 -1.79
C CYS A 117 18.69 9.65 -0.69
N GLU A 118 19.92 10.08 -0.44
CA GLU A 118 20.13 11.45 0.00
C GLU A 118 20.00 12.33 -1.26
N GLU A 119 19.21 13.39 -1.13
CA GLU A 119 19.13 14.54 -2.04
C GLU A 119 18.17 14.44 -3.24
N ALA A 120 16.89 14.73 -2.98
CA ALA A 120 16.05 15.48 -3.93
C ALA A 120 14.94 16.22 -3.19
N SER A 121 15.20 17.51 -2.96
CA SER A 121 14.26 18.64 -3.07
C SER A 121 12.92 18.58 -2.33
N ARG A 122 12.76 19.52 -1.39
CA ARG A 122 11.48 19.91 -0.78
C ARG A 122 10.40 20.00 -1.88
N PRO A 123 9.21 19.40 -1.69
CA PRO A 123 8.17 19.48 -2.70
C PRO A 123 7.69 20.93 -2.86
N HIS A 124 7.58 21.36 -4.12
CA HIS A 124 7.20 22.72 -4.54
C HIS A 124 5.82 23.21 -4.02
N TRP A 125 4.99 22.34 -3.45
CA TRP A 125 3.67 22.71 -2.95
C TRP A 125 3.64 23.19 -1.48
N VAL A 126 4.78 23.21 -0.78
CA VAL A 126 4.85 23.75 0.59
C VAL A 126 4.80 25.27 0.53
N LEU A 127 3.64 25.84 0.86
CA LEU A 127 3.46 27.28 1.00
C LEU A 127 4.44 27.84 2.05
N PRO A 128 5.10 28.99 1.80
CA PRO A 128 5.96 29.61 2.79
C PRO A 128 5.16 30.01 4.03
N ALA A 129 5.75 29.80 5.21
CA ALA A 129 5.15 30.22 6.47
C ALA A 129 4.92 31.75 6.48
N PRO A 130 3.79 32.23 7.04
CA PRO A 130 3.51 33.66 7.12
C PRO A 130 4.57 34.39 7.97
N PRO A 131 4.91 35.65 7.64
CA PRO A 131 5.86 36.43 8.41
C PRO A 131 5.34 36.63 9.84
N LYS A 132 6.18 36.32 10.84
CA LYS A 132 5.86 36.59 12.24
C LYS A 132 5.79 38.11 12.43
N THR A 133 4.61 38.62 12.77
CA THR A 133 4.44 39.99 13.22
C THR A 133 5.22 40.18 14.53
N PRO A 134 6.10 41.20 14.64
CA PRO A 134 6.77 41.49 15.90
C PRO A 134 5.73 41.93 16.93
N THR A 135 5.57 41.13 17.99
CA THR A 135 4.89 41.59 19.20
C THR A 135 5.78 42.66 19.85
N ARG A 136 5.15 43.79 20.12
CA ARG A 136 5.67 45.06 20.63
C ARG A 136 6.67 44.95 21.77
#